data_AF-A0A6L3ETP0-F1
#
_entry.id   AF-A0A6L3ETP0-F1
#
_cell.length_a   1.000
_cell.length_b   1.000
_cell.length_c   1.000
_cell.angle_alpha   90.00
_cell.angle_beta   90.00
_cell.angle_gamma   90.00
#
_symmetry.space_group_name_H-M   'P 1'
#
loop_
_entity.id
_entity.type
_entity.pdbx_description
1 polymer ?
#
loop_
_entity_poly.entity_id
_entity_poly.type
_entity_poly.pdbx_seq_one_letter_code
_entity_poly.pdbx_strand_id
1 'polypeptide(L)'
;HKLRGHDFLWVGFGILILTGSFLLAPTQTWLLHTFPALQPPATFPGILNPLMRNETLTTTLTTWMGPEAIGNWGWAGLVLMLLFFNIFGEELYWRGVLLPRQELVHGRYTWIIHGILWNIFHLPFYPWYLIYGLPVTLIISFVAQKTGNTWTAILLHGLANVTIFILMLMTIMGTL
;
A
#
# COMPACT_ATOMS: atom_id res chain seq x y z
N HIS A 1 9.17 -9.86 -18.03
CA HIS A 1 10.47 -9.17 -17.83
C HIS A 1 11.19 -9.76 -16.63
N LYS A 2 12.53 -9.74 -16.57
CA LYS A 2 13.32 -10.09 -15.37
C LYS A 2 13.92 -8.81 -14.79
N LEU A 3 14.12 -8.74 -13.47
CA LEU A 3 14.83 -7.63 -12.83
C LEU A 3 16.28 -7.57 -13.33
N ARG A 4 16.77 -6.34 -13.57
CA ARG A 4 18.14 -6.05 -13.99
C ARG A 4 18.87 -5.31 -12.86
N GLY A 5 20.20 -5.35 -12.87
CA GLY A 5 21.02 -4.73 -11.82
C GLY A 5 20.70 -3.25 -11.58
N HIS A 6 20.49 -2.46 -12.63
CA HIS A 6 20.16 -1.04 -12.51
C HIS A 6 18.73 -0.78 -12.02
N ASP A 7 17.83 -1.77 -12.09
CA ASP A 7 16.46 -1.62 -11.59
C ASP A 7 16.46 -1.43 -10.05
N PHE A 8 17.44 -2.04 -9.34
CA PHE A 8 17.56 -1.94 -7.88
C PHE A 8 17.86 -0.53 -7.38
N LEU A 9 18.56 0.30 -8.17
CA LEU A 9 18.79 1.70 -7.81
C LEU A 9 17.47 2.48 -7.79
N TRP A 10 16.60 2.22 -8.76
CA TRP A 10 15.28 2.85 -8.83
C TRP A 10 14.32 2.31 -7.77
N VAL A 11 14.39 1.01 -7.45
CA VAL A 11 13.66 0.44 -6.32
C VAL A 11 14.12 1.07 -5.00
N GLY A 12 15.43 1.22 -4.78
CA GLY A 12 15.98 1.89 -3.59
C GLY A 12 15.51 3.33 -3.47
N PHE A 13 15.54 4.09 -4.57
CA PHE A 13 14.96 5.43 -4.62
C PHE A 13 13.46 5.42 -4.31
N GLY A 14 12.72 4.45 -4.85
CA GLY A 14 11.31 4.22 -4.54
C GLY A 14 11.07 4.04 -3.05
N ILE A 15 11.83 3.16 -2.40
CA ILE A 15 11.75 2.90 -0.96
C ILE A 15 12.00 4.17 -0.14
N LEU A 16 12.97 4.99 -0.53
CA LEU A 16 13.24 6.27 0.14
C LEU A 16 12.02 7.19 0.11
N ILE A 17 11.38 7.35 -1.05
CA ILE A 17 10.18 8.21 -1.18
C ILE A 17 8.98 7.59 -0.46
N LEU A 18 8.79 6.27 -0.53
CA LEU A 18 7.76 5.56 0.23
C LEU A 18 7.93 5.81 1.73
N THR A 19 9.16 5.74 2.24
CA THR A 19 9.46 6.03 3.65
C THR A 19 9.21 7.51 3.96
N GLY A 20 9.60 8.41 3.06
CA GLY A 20 9.32 9.84 3.20
C GLY A 20 7.83 10.17 3.27
N SER A 21 6.97 9.38 2.66
CA SER A 21 5.51 9.59 2.70
C SER A 21 4.93 9.53 4.12
N PHE A 22 5.59 8.86 5.07
CA PHE A 22 5.20 8.86 6.49
C PHE A 22 5.17 10.26 7.12
N LEU A 23 5.89 11.23 6.56
CA LEU A 23 5.80 12.63 6.98
C LEU A 23 4.42 13.25 6.69
N LEU A 24 3.69 12.70 5.71
CA LEU A 24 2.33 13.12 5.36
C LEU A 24 1.25 12.33 6.13
N ALA A 25 1.62 11.36 6.95
CA ALA A 25 0.66 10.55 7.70
C ALA A 25 -0.36 11.39 8.52
N PRO A 26 0.01 12.53 9.15
CA PRO A 26 -0.95 13.39 9.86
C PRO A 26 -2.08 13.95 8.97
N THR A 27 -1.86 14.06 7.66
CA THR A 27 -2.89 14.55 6.72
C THR A 27 -4.10 13.63 6.65
N GLN A 28 -3.92 12.33 6.91
CA GLN A 28 -5.02 11.37 6.95
C GLN A 28 -5.97 11.67 8.11
N THR A 29 -5.42 11.89 9.30
CA THR A 29 -6.17 12.23 10.52
C THR A 29 -6.85 13.60 10.38
N TRP A 30 -6.13 14.59 9.85
CA TRP A 30 -6.69 15.91 9.53
C TRP A 30 -7.89 15.81 8.58
N LEU A 31 -7.79 15.01 7.52
CA LEU A 31 -8.87 14.83 6.53
C LEU A 31 -10.10 14.18 7.18
N LEU A 32 -9.89 13.18 8.05
CA LEU A 32 -10.96 12.51 8.79
C LEU A 32 -11.67 13.41 9.82
N HIS A 33 -10.96 14.36 10.44
CA HIS A 33 -11.58 15.35 11.31
C HIS A 33 -12.31 16.44 10.51
N THR A 34 -11.80 16.81 9.33
CA THR A 34 -12.40 17.81 8.46
C THR A 34 -13.67 17.27 7.80
N PHE A 35 -13.69 15.99 7.43
CA PHE A 35 -14.81 15.31 6.79
C PHE A 35 -15.23 14.06 7.58
N PRO A 36 -16.03 14.21 8.65
CA PRO A 36 -16.45 13.08 9.49
C PRO A 36 -17.17 11.97 8.72
N ALA A 37 -17.85 12.29 7.61
CA ALA A 37 -18.51 11.31 6.74
C ALA A 37 -17.54 10.31 6.08
N LEU A 38 -16.24 10.62 6.03
CA LEU A 38 -15.20 9.74 5.49
C LEU A 38 -14.56 8.86 6.57
N GLN A 39 -14.98 8.97 7.83
CA GLN A 39 -14.44 8.16 8.91
C GLN A 39 -14.78 6.68 8.72
N PRO A 40 -13.83 5.78 9.00
CA PRO A 40 -14.10 4.36 8.97
C PRO A 40 -15.16 3.98 10.01
N PRO A 41 -15.94 2.90 9.77
CA PRO A 41 -16.82 2.35 10.79
C PRO A 41 -16.04 1.86 12.01
N ALA A 42 -16.70 1.74 13.16
CA ALA A 42 -16.05 1.31 14.42
C ALA A 42 -15.39 -0.08 14.35
N THR A 43 -15.85 -0.95 13.44
CA THR A 43 -15.30 -2.30 13.22
C THR A 43 -14.08 -2.32 12.29
N PHE A 44 -13.66 -1.17 11.77
CA PHE A 44 -12.54 -1.10 10.84
C PHE A 44 -11.21 -1.44 11.53
N PRO A 45 -10.29 -2.16 10.88
CA PRO A 45 -9.04 -2.59 11.50
C PRO A 45 -8.23 -1.42 12.07
N GLY A 46 -7.93 -1.47 13.37
CA GLY A 46 -7.22 -0.39 14.06
C GLY A 46 -5.84 -0.10 13.48
N ILE A 47 -5.13 -1.13 13.03
CA ILE A 47 -3.81 -1.01 12.38
C ILE A 47 -3.87 -0.22 11.05
N LEU A 48 -5.03 -0.19 10.39
CA LEU A 48 -5.27 0.57 9.16
C LEU A 48 -5.98 1.91 9.43
N ASN A 49 -6.43 2.16 10.65
CA ASN A 49 -7.24 3.32 11.02
C ASN A 49 -6.33 4.51 11.40
N PRO A 50 -6.30 5.62 10.64
CA PRO A 50 -5.46 6.76 10.97
C PRO A 50 -5.82 7.46 12.28
N LEU A 51 -7.04 7.25 12.80
CA LEU A 51 -7.47 7.79 14.08
C LEU A 51 -6.85 7.04 15.28
N MET A 52 -6.37 5.82 15.06
CA MET A 52 -5.73 4.98 16.08
C MET A 52 -4.19 5.04 16.03
N ARG A 53 -3.59 5.99 15.30
CA ARG A 53 -2.14 6.08 15.13
C ARG A 53 -1.35 6.24 16.44
N ASN A 54 -1.96 6.86 17.44
CA ASN A 54 -1.31 7.09 18.74
C ASN A 54 -1.43 5.88 19.68
N GLU A 55 -2.20 4.87 19.31
CA GLU A 55 -2.30 3.61 20.04
C GLU A 55 -1.05 2.74 19.78
N THR A 56 -0.73 1.86 20.72
CA THR A 56 0.40 0.95 20.52
C THR A 56 0.09 -0.08 19.43
N LEU A 57 1.10 -0.51 18.67
CA LEU A 57 0.95 -1.56 17.65
C LEU A 57 0.28 -2.80 18.24
N THR A 58 0.72 -3.25 19.41
CA THR A 58 0.10 -4.37 20.14
C THR A 58 -1.37 -4.13 20.43
N THR A 59 -1.76 -2.95 20.92
CA THR A 59 -3.18 -2.62 21.18
C THR A 59 -4.00 -2.68 19.89
N THR A 60 -3.52 -2.05 18.80
CA THR A 60 -4.28 -2.01 17.55
C THR A 60 -4.48 -3.38 16.90
N LEU A 61 -3.48 -4.27 17.03
CA LEU A 61 -3.51 -5.61 16.46
C LEU A 61 -4.33 -6.58 17.31
N THR A 62 -4.12 -6.60 18.63
CA THR A 62 -4.85 -7.50 19.54
C THR A 62 -6.33 -7.15 19.64
N THR A 63 -6.68 -5.85 19.59
CA THR A 63 -8.10 -5.43 19.58
C THR A 63 -8.80 -5.79 18.27
N TRP A 64 -8.08 -5.75 17.15
CA TRP A 64 -8.66 -6.09 15.84
C TRP A 64 -8.77 -7.60 15.63
N MET A 65 -7.69 -8.34 15.91
CA MET A 65 -7.60 -9.78 15.63
C MET A 65 -8.15 -10.65 16.76
N GLY A 66 -8.17 -10.13 17.99
CA GLY A 66 -8.60 -10.87 19.18
C GLY A 66 -7.60 -11.94 19.64
N PRO A 67 -7.77 -12.47 20.86
CA PRO A 67 -6.99 -13.61 21.35
C PRO A 67 -7.20 -14.89 20.51
N GLU A 68 -8.31 -14.99 19.78
CA GLU A 68 -8.66 -16.12 18.90
C GLU A 68 -7.73 -16.24 17.68
N ALA A 69 -6.95 -15.21 17.39
CA ALA A 69 -5.98 -15.25 16.30
C ALA A 69 -4.73 -16.09 16.63
N ILE A 70 -4.42 -16.30 17.92
CA ILE A 70 -3.25 -17.09 18.32
C ILE A 70 -3.43 -18.54 17.83
N GLY A 71 -2.47 -19.02 17.04
CA GLY A 71 -2.50 -20.35 16.42
C GLY A 71 -3.42 -20.50 15.20
N ASN A 72 -4.12 -19.44 14.77
CA ASN A 72 -5.01 -19.49 13.60
C ASN A 72 -4.25 -19.37 12.27
N TRP A 73 -3.51 -20.43 11.90
CA TRP A 73 -2.75 -20.49 10.65
C TRP A 73 -3.62 -20.51 9.38
N GLY A 74 -4.88 -20.93 9.50
CA GLY A 74 -5.84 -20.85 8.39
C GLY A 74 -6.08 -19.41 7.95
N TRP A 75 -6.18 -18.49 8.91
CA TRP A 75 -6.30 -17.06 8.64
C TRP A 75 -5.03 -16.49 7.98
N ALA A 76 -3.84 -16.96 8.38
CA ALA A 76 -2.59 -16.63 7.69
C ALA A 76 -2.60 -17.00 6.21
N GLY A 77 -3.02 -18.23 5.91
CA GLY A 77 -3.12 -18.71 4.53
C GLY A 77 -4.10 -17.90 3.69
N LEU A 78 -5.26 -17.57 4.26
CA LEU A 78 -6.27 -16.74 3.59
C LEU A 78 -5.73 -15.33 3.29
N VAL A 79 -5.13 -14.64 4.26
CA VAL A 79 -4.59 -13.30 4.06
C VAL A 79 -3.43 -13.31 3.06
N LEU A 80 -2.56 -14.32 3.11
CA LEU A 80 -1.49 -14.47 2.12
C LEU A 80 -2.03 -14.60 0.70
N MET A 81 -3.08 -15.41 0.52
CA MET A 81 -3.76 -15.56 -0.78
C MET A 81 -4.37 -14.23 -1.25
N LEU A 82 -5.06 -13.51 -0.35
CA LEU A 82 -5.65 -12.21 -0.66
C LEU A 82 -4.57 -11.18 -1.02
N LEU A 83 -3.45 -11.14 -0.29
CA LEU A 83 -2.32 -10.25 -0.57
C LEU A 83 -1.66 -10.57 -1.91
N PHE A 84 -1.54 -11.85 -2.25
CA PHE A 84 -1.04 -12.26 -3.57
C PHE A 84 -1.92 -11.67 -4.68
N PHE A 85 -3.24 -11.88 -4.63
CA PHE A 85 -4.15 -11.36 -5.65
C PHE A 85 -4.27 -9.84 -5.63
N ASN A 86 -4.15 -9.20 -4.46
CA ASN A 86 -4.08 -7.75 -4.34
C ASN A 86 -2.85 -7.22 -5.10
N ILE A 87 -1.63 -7.61 -4.70
CA ILE A 87 -0.40 -7.05 -5.26
C ILE A 87 -0.26 -7.45 -6.74
N PHE A 88 -0.37 -8.74 -7.07
CA PHE A 88 -0.19 -9.18 -8.45
C PHE A 88 -1.34 -8.74 -9.34
N GLY A 89 -2.59 -8.80 -8.87
CA GLY A 89 -3.75 -8.35 -9.65
C GLY A 89 -3.65 -6.87 -9.99
N GLU A 90 -3.35 -6.03 -8.99
CA GLU A 90 -3.19 -4.60 -9.21
C GLU A 90 -1.99 -4.30 -10.12
N GLU A 91 -0.81 -4.85 -9.86
CA GLU A 91 0.37 -4.51 -10.66
C GLU A 91 0.30 -5.04 -12.10
N LEU A 92 -0.27 -6.24 -12.31
CA LEU A 92 -0.46 -6.76 -13.66
C LEU A 92 -1.47 -5.91 -14.44
N TYR A 93 -2.54 -5.44 -13.79
CA TYR A 93 -3.52 -4.57 -14.44
C TYR A 93 -2.98 -3.15 -14.66
N TRP A 94 -2.60 -2.45 -13.58
CA TRP A 94 -2.15 -1.06 -13.65
C TRP A 94 -0.84 -0.94 -14.43
N ARG A 95 0.20 -1.71 -14.10
CA ARG A 95 1.54 -1.55 -14.70
C ARG A 95 1.76 -2.45 -15.89
N GLY A 96 1.13 -3.60 -15.94
CA GLY A 96 1.23 -4.53 -17.08
C GLY A 96 0.31 -4.18 -18.26
N VAL A 97 -0.89 -3.65 -18.00
CA VAL A 97 -1.89 -3.38 -19.04
C VAL A 97 -2.11 -1.88 -19.26
N LEU A 98 -2.42 -1.11 -18.22
CA LEU A 98 -2.85 0.28 -18.37
C LEU A 98 -1.69 1.24 -18.65
N LEU A 99 -0.60 1.14 -17.88
CA LEU A 99 0.57 2.03 -18.00
C LEU A 99 1.15 2.05 -19.43
N PRO A 100 1.44 0.91 -20.09
CA PRO A 100 2.02 0.93 -21.44
C PRO A 100 1.11 1.59 -22.48
N ARG A 101 -0.23 1.50 -22.30
CA ARG A 101 -1.19 2.15 -23.19
C ARG A 101 -1.22 3.66 -22.97
N GLN A 102 -1.13 4.10 -21.72
CA GLN A 102 -1.04 5.52 -21.40
C GLN A 102 0.31 6.13 -21.84
N GLU A 103 1.38 5.35 -21.88
CA GLU A 103 2.69 5.77 -22.42
C GLU A 103 2.63 6.16 -23.89
N LEU A 104 1.75 5.52 -24.68
CA LEU A 104 1.52 5.89 -26.08
C LEU A 104 0.90 7.29 -26.24
N VAL A 105 0.19 7.78 -25.22
CA VAL A 105 -0.53 9.06 -25.25
C VAL A 105 0.25 10.17 -24.54
N HIS A 106 0.81 9.87 -23.36
CA HIS A 106 1.39 10.87 -22.46
C HIS A 106 2.92 10.80 -22.39
N GLY A 107 3.55 9.80 -23.02
CA GLY A 107 5.00 9.65 -23.12
C GLY A 107 5.68 9.74 -21.75
N ARG A 108 6.70 10.61 -21.64
CA ARG A 108 7.51 10.77 -20.41
C ARG A 108 6.75 11.27 -19.17
N TYR A 109 5.54 11.81 -19.34
CA TYR A 109 4.72 12.33 -18.23
C TYR A 109 3.66 11.34 -17.75
N THR A 110 3.62 10.14 -18.33
CA THR A 110 2.61 9.12 -18.04
C THR A 110 2.53 8.79 -16.55
N TRP A 111 3.68 8.66 -15.86
CA TRP A 111 3.72 8.34 -14.44
C TRP A 111 2.92 9.31 -13.55
N ILE A 112 2.81 10.59 -13.95
CA ILE A 112 2.03 11.59 -13.20
C ILE A 112 0.55 11.24 -13.29
N ILE A 113 0.05 11.09 -14.52
CA ILE A 113 -1.37 10.80 -14.79
C ILE A 113 -1.73 9.42 -14.22
N HIS A 114 -0.89 8.43 -14.47
CA HIS A 114 -1.08 7.06 -13.98
C HIS A 114 -1.11 7.01 -12.44
N GLY A 115 -0.16 7.67 -11.78
CA GLY A 115 -0.10 7.70 -10.31
C GLY A 115 -1.28 8.46 -9.69
N ILE A 116 -1.74 9.54 -10.32
CA ILE A 116 -2.95 10.26 -9.86
C ILE A 116 -4.19 9.38 -10.01
N LEU A 117 -4.38 8.73 -11.16
CA LEU A 117 -5.52 7.84 -11.39
C LEU A 117 -5.52 6.65 -10.43
N TRP A 118 -4.35 6.06 -10.17
CA TRP A 118 -4.23 4.98 -9.19
C TRP A 118 -4.48 5.48 -7.76
N ASN A 119 -4.09 6.71 -7.41
CA ASN A 119 -4.44 7.29 -6.12
C ASN A 119 -5.95 7.50 -5.96
N ILE A 120 -6.62 7.98 -7.02
CA ILE A 120 -8.08 8.16 -7.02
C ILE A 120 -8.79 6.81 -6.93
N PHE A 121 -8.25 5.75 -7.52
CA PHE A 121 -8.78 4.39 -7.40
C PHE A 121 -8.89 3.92 -5.94
N HIS A 122 -8.04 4.43 -5.04
CA HIS A 122 -8.09 4.11 -3.61
C HIS A 122 -9.19 4.86 -2.84
N LEU A 123 -9.78 5.91 -3.42
CA LEU A 123 -10.74 6.78 -2.73
C LEU A 123 -11.95 6.03 -2.14
N PRO A 124 -12.56 5.03 -2.81
CA PRO A 124 -13.67 4.27 -2.24
C PRO A 124 -13.29 3.38 -1.05
N PHE A 125 -12.02 2.99 -0.93
CA PHE A 125 -11.53 2.07 0.10
C PHE A 125 -10.89 2.79 1.28
N TYR A 126 -10.09 3.81 0.98
CA TYR A 126 -9.31 4.59 1.94
C TYR A 126 -9.40 6.07 1.56
N PRO A 127 -10.54 6.74 1.75
CA PRO A 127 -10.70 8.14 1.32
C PRO A 127 -9.69 9.10 1.97
N TRP A 128 -9.24 8.78 3.19
CA TRP A 128 -8.18 9.49 3.90
C TRP A 128 -6.77 9.28 3.33
N TYR A 129 -6.59 8.37 2.37
CA TYR A 129 -5.31 8.08 1.73
C TYR A 129 -4.93 9.11 0.66
N LEU A 130 -5.83 10.01 0.25
CA LEU A 130 -5.63 10.86 -0.92
C LEU A 130 -4.32 11.68 -0.90
N ILE A 131 -4.00 12.33 0.22
CA ILE A 131 -2.79 13.18 0.32
C ILE A 131 -1.56 12.33 0.65
N TYR A 132 -1.69 11.46 1.65
CA TYR A 132 -0.61 10.56 2.10
C TYR A 132 -0.14 9.59 1.00
N GLY A 133 -1.07 9.08 0.21
CA GLY A 133 -0.87 8.11 -0.86
C GLY A 133 -0.33 8.69 -2.15
N LEU A 134 -0.47 10.00 -2.37
CA LEU A 134 -0.06 10.60 -3.64
C LEU A 134 1.44 10.42 -3.95
N PRO A 135 2.39 10.63 -3.02
CA PRO A 135 3.80 10.33 -3.28
C PRO A 135 4.02 8.84 -3.57
N VAL A 136 3.29 7.96 -2.89
CA VAL A 136 3.39 6.50 -3.04
C VAL A 136 2.97 6.06 -4.44
N THR A 137 1.80 6.52 -4.89
CA THR A 137 1.27 6.11 -6.19
C THR A 137 2.07 6.69 -7.34
N LEU A 138 2.55 7.93 -7.19
CA LEU A 138 3.43 8.58 -8.15
C LEU A 138 4.78 7.88 -8.26
N ILE A 139 5.44 7.55 -7.15
CA ILE A 139 6.78 6.97 -7.21
C ILE A 139 6.77 5.55 -7.77
N ILE A 140 5.79 4.73 -7.40
CA ILE A 140 5.65 3.37 -7.95
C ILE A 140 5.42 3.44 -9.46
N SER A 141 4.57 4.36 -9.92
CA SER A 141 4.30 4.58 -11.34
C SER A 141 5.54 5.10 -12.08
N PHE A 142 6.30 6.01 -11.46
CA PHE A 142 7.53 6.54 -12.01
C PHE A 142 8.59 5.45 -12.16
N VAL A 143 8.81 4.63 -11.12
CA VAL A 143 9.80 3.55 -11.17
C VAL A 143 9.41 2.49 -12.20
N ALA A 144 8.13 2.13 -12.29
CA ALA A 144 7.62 1.21 -13.30
C ALA A 144 7.89 1.72 -14.72
N GLN A 145 7.55 2.98 -15.00
CA GLN A 145 7.80 3.63 -16.29
C GLN A 145 9.30 3.76 -16.57
N LYS A 146 10.09 4.22 -15.58
CA LYS A 146 11.53 4.47 -15.74
C LYS A 146 12.30 3.19 -16.05
N THR A 147 11.89 2.08 -15.45
CA THR A 147 12.52 0.78 -15.68
C THR A 147 11.88 0.00 -16.82
N GLY A 148 10.63 0.29 -17.18
CA GLY A 148 9.85 -0.55 -18.11
C GLY A 148 9.67 -1.98 -17.57
N ASN A 149 9.57 -2.14 -16.24
CA ASN A 149 9.57 -3.44 -15.59
C ASN A 149 8.59 -3.51 -14.42
N THR A 150 7.48 -4.24 -14.61
CA THR A 150 6.43 -4.44 -13.60
C THR A 150 6.94 -5.04 -12.29
N TRP A 151 8.02 -5.84 -12.30
CA TRP A 151 8.59 -6.39 -11.07
C TRP A 151 9.06 -5.30 -10.09
N THR A 152 9.52 -4.16 -10.58
CA THR A 152 9.92 -3.05 -9.71
C THR A 152 8.75 -2.49 -8.93
N ALA A 153 7.58 -2.40 -9.58
CA ALA A 153 6.34 -1.96 -8.94
C ALA A 153 5.81 -3.02 -7.97
N ILE A 154 5.87 -4.31 -8.33
CA ILE A 154 5.51 -5.44 -7.44
C ILE A 154 6.34 -5.40 -6.15
N LEU A 155 7.66 -5.16 -6.24
CA LEU A 155 8.51 -5.05 -5.07
C LEU A 155 8.14 -3.85 -4.18
N LEU A 156 7.90 -2.69 -4.79
CA LEU A 156 7.56 -1.46 -4.06
C LEU A 156 6.17 -1.53 -3.42
N HIS A 157 5.17 -2.01 -4.16
CA HIS A 157 3.81 -2.17 -3.65
C HIS A 157 3.74 -3.29 -2.58
N GLY A 158 4.49 -4.37 -2.79
CA GLY A 158 4.57 -5.48 -1.84
C GLY A 158 5.15 -5.07 -0.49
N LEU A 159 6.07 -4.10 -0.43
CA LEU A 159 6.77 -3.73 0.81
C LEU A 159 5.81 -3.40 1.96
N ALA A 160 4.86 -2.49 1.75
CA ALA A 160 3.91 -2.09 2.79
C ALA A 160 2.96 -3.24 3.21
N ASN A 161 2.49 -4.00 2.23
CA ASN A 161 1.60 -5.15 2.45
C ASN A 161 2.30 -6.27 3.25
N VAL A 162 3.55 -6.57 2.91
CA VAL A 162 4.36 -7.59 3.60
C VAL A 162 4.65 -7.17 5.04
N THR A 163 4.89 -5.89 5.31
CA THR A 163 5.07 -5.41 6.70
C THR A 163 3.85 -5.71 7.56
N ILE A 164 2.64 -5.42 7.07
CA ILE A 164 1.39 -5.70 7.80
C ILE A 164 1.22 -7.21 7.99
N PHE A 165 1.54 -8.00 6.97
CA PHE A 165 1.46 -9.46 7.06
C PHE A 165 2.42 -10.04 8.12
N ILE A 166 3.64 -9.51 8.23
CA ILE A 166 4.60 -9.94 9.27
C ILE A 166 4.06 -9.65 10.67
N LEU A 167 3.50 -8.46 10.90
CA LEU A 167 2.89 -8.11 12.20
C LEU A 167 1.72 -9.04 12.56
N MET A 168 0.93 -9.40 11.56
CA MET A 168 -0.14 -10.37 11.71
C MET A 168 0.41 -11.77 12.05
N LEU A 169 1.49 -12.24 11.41
CA LEU A 169 2.13 -13.51 11.74
C LEU A 169 2.66 -13.51 13.19
N MET A 170 3.26 -12.41 13.64
CA MET A 170 3.70 -12.26 15.02
C MET A 170 2.55 -12.36 16.02
N THR A 171 1.38 -11.81 15.68
CA THR A 171 0.17 -11.94 16.50
C THR A 171 -0.31 -13.39 16.55
N ILE A 172 -0.33 -14.10 15.41
CA ILE A 172 -0.69 -15.53 15.35
C ILE A 172 0.29 -16.41 16.14
N MET A 173 1.58 -16.07 16.14
CA MET A 173 2.59 -16.76 16.93
C MET A 173 2.50 -16.47 18.44
N GLY A 174 1.71 -15.46 18.85
CA GLY A 174 1.64 -15.02 20.25
C GLY A 174 2.90 -14.29 20.73
N THR A 175 3.66 -13.67 19.80
CA THR A 175 4.91 -12.95 20.10
C THR A 175 4.75 -11.43 20.17
N LEU A 176 3.53 -10.93 19.95
CA LEU A 176 3.09 -9.54 20.14
C LEU A 176 2.06 -9.49 21.26
#